data_AF-A0A935TFJ9-F1
#
_entry.id   AF-A0A935TFJ9-F1
#
_cell.length_a   1.000
_cell.length_b   1.000
_cell.length_c   1.000
_cell.angle_alpha   90.00
_cell.angle_beta   90.00
_cell.angle_gamma   90.00
#
_symmetry.space_group_name_H-M   'P 1'
#
loop_
_entity.id
_entity.type
_entity.pdbx_description
1 polymer ?
#
loop_
_entity_poly.entity_id
_entity_poly.type
_entity_poly.pdbx_seq_one_letter_code
_entity_poly.pdbx_strand_id
1 'polypeptide(L)' 'MLHADETPVQQLDPGRGKTKRAYLWAYRSNALGSNPPIVVFDYQPGRGGKYVVEFLGHWQGALMVDEFAGYVAAEDM' A
#
# COMPACT_ATOMS: atom_id res chain seq x y z
N MET A 1 -9.26 5.65 11.04
CA MET A 1 -7.79 5.52 10.93
C MET A 1 -7.47 4.27 10.13
N LEU A 2 -6.65 4.43 9.10
CA LEU A 2 -6.15 3.34 8.25
C LEU A 2 -4.64 3.26 8.45
N HIS A 3 -4.10 2.06 8.55
CA HIS A 3 -2.66 1.83 8.55
C HIS A 3 -2.24 1.36 7.17
N ALA A 4 -1.20 1.96 6.60
CA ALA A 4 -0.61 1.55 5.34
C ALA A 4 0.88 1.21 5.51
N ASP A 5 1.30 0.14 4.83
CA ASP A 5 2.69 -0.30 4.72
C ASP A 5 2.88 -0.98 3.36
N GLU A 6 4.08 -0.98 2.82
CA GLU A 6 4.42 -1.69 1.60
C GLU A 6 5.67 -2.54 1.76
N THR A 7 5.49 -3.84 1.55
CA THR A 7 6.59 -4.80 1.69
C THR A 7 7.08 -5.21 0.30
N PRO A 8 8.40 -5.16 0.02
CA PRO A 8 8.95 -5.65 -1.24
C PRO A 8 8.80 -7.17 -1.34
N VAL A 9 8.36 -7.65 -2.51
CA VAL A 9 8.23 -9.08 -2.83
C VAL A 9 9.05 -9.45 -4.06
N GLN A 10 9.43 -10.72 -4.15
CA GLN A 10 10.08 -11.28 -5.34
C GLN A 10 9.03 -11.86 -6.28
N GLN A 11 8.83 -11.22 -7.43
CA GLN A 11 7.95 -11.71 -8.49
C GLN A 11 8.78 -12.50 -9.50
N LEU A 12 8.29 -13.65 -9.97
CA LEU A 12 8.89 -14.33 -11.11
C LEU A 12 8.88 -13.43 -12.35
N ASP A 13 9.96 -13.43 -13.13
CA ASP A 13 10.05 -12.77 -14.44
C ASP A 13 10.22 -13.85 -15.54
N PRO A 14 9.11 -14.47 -16.00
CA PRO A 14 9.16 -15.56 -16.96
C PRO A 14 9.93 -15.17 -18.22
N GLY A 15 10.74 -16.09 -18.74
CA GLY A 15 11.60 -15.86 -19.91
C GLY A 15 12.98 -15.28 -19.58
N ARG A 16 13.23 -14.82 -18.35
CA ARG A 16 14.54 -14.31 -17.91
C ARG A 16 15.25 -15.17 -16.87
N GLY A 17 14.58 -16.19 -16.33
CA GLY A 17 15.15 -17.09 -15.31
C GLY A 17 15.53 -16.38 -14.00
N LYS A 18 14.91 -15.23 -13.71
CA LYS A 18 15.18 -14.37 -12.56
C LYS A 18 13.88 -13.93 -11.89
N THR A 19 14.01 -13.33 -10.71
CA THR A 19 12.93 -12.56 -10.08
C THR A 19 13.12 -11.07 -10.34
N LYS A 20 12.02 -10.32 -10.34
CA LYS A 20 12.00 -8.87 -10.28
C LYS A 20 11.35 -8.40 -8.98
N ARG A 21 11.69 -7.18 -8.58
CA ARG A 21 11.12 -6.56 -7.39
C ARG A 21 9.73 -6.03 -7.70
N ALA A 22 8.77 -6.37 -6.86
CA ALA A 22 7.44 -5.78 -6.80
C ALA A 22 7.11 -5.47 -5.34
N TYR A 23 5.91 -4.95 -5.09
CA TYR A 23 5.49 -4.49 -3.77
C TYR A 23 4.08 -4.98 -3.47
N LEU A 24 3.85 -5.40 -2.23
CA LEU A 24 2.53 -5.66 -1.70
C LEU A 24 2.20 -4.53 -0.73
N TRP A 25 1.26 -3.67 -1.11
CA TRP A 25 0.71 -2.62 -0.27
C TRP A 25 -0.37 -3.21 0.62
N ALA A 26 -0.26 -3.01 1.92
CA ALA A 26 -1.21 -3.50 2.92
C ALA A 26 -1.95 -2.32 3.54
N TYR A 27 -3.28 -2.31 3.41
CA TYR A 27 -4.15 -1.31 4.01
C TYR A 27 -5.02 -1.98 5.07
N ARG A 28 -4.82 -1.63 6.34
CA ARG A 28 -5.48 -2.26 7.48
C ARG A 28 -6.38 -1.28 8.22
N SER A 29 -7.66 -1.61 8.34
CA SER A 29 -8.59 -0.81 9.13
C SER A 29 -8.22 -0.87 10.62
N ASN A 30 -8.53 0.18 11.39
CA ASN A 30 -8.39 0.11 12.83
C ASN A 30 -9.31 -0.98 13.44
N ALA A 31 -8.99 -1.42 14.66
CA ALA A 31 -9.78 -2.40 15.41
C ALA A 31 -10.67 -1.76 16.49
N LEU A 32 -10.84 -0.44 16.45
CA LEU A 32 -11.57 0.32 17.48
C LEU A 32 -13.07 0.49 17.15
N GLY A 33 -13.49 0.12 15.93
CA GLY A 33 -14.88 0.18 15.51
C GLY A 33 -15.66 -1.10 15.79
N SER A 34 -16.98 -1.07 15.55
CA SER A 34 -17.87 -2.23 15.68
C SER A 34 -17.78 -3.23 14.53
N ASN A 35 -17.17 -2.82 13.41
CA ASN A 35 -16.99 -3.67 12.24
C ASN A 35 -15.76 -4.58 12.41
N PRO A 36 -15.78 -5.81 11.86
CA PRO A 36 -14.61 -6.65 11.83
C PRO A 36 -13.42 -5.93 11.15
N PRO A 37 -12.20 -6.04 11.70
CA PRO A 37 -11.03 -5.46 11.07
C PRO A 37 -10.77 -6.12 9.72
N ILE A 38 -10.44 -5.32 8.72
CA ILE A 38 -10.10 -5.78 7.37
C ILE A 38 -8.66 -5.42 7.02
N VAL A 39 -8.05 -6.26 6.19
CA VAL A 39 -6.79 -5.98 5.53
C VAL A 39 -6.99 -6.16 4.03
N VAL A 40 -6.63 -5.13 3.26
CA VAL A 40 -6.58 -5.20 1.80
C VAL A 40 -5.13 -5.26 1.38
N PHE A 41 -4.83 -6.20 0.48
CA PHE A 41 -3.52 -6.30 -0.16
C PHE A 41 -3.64 -5.86 -1.62
N ASP A 42 -2.88 -4.84 -1.99
CA ASP A 42 -2.80 -4.32 -3.35
C ASP A 42 -1.39 -4.59 -3.91
N TYR A 43 -1.34 -5.38 -4.98
CA TYR A 43 -0.07 -5.76 -5.59
C TYR A 43 0.33 -4.74 -6.66
N GLN A 44 1.53 -4.18 -6.54
CA GLN A 44 2.01 -3.14 -7.43
C GLN A 44 3.45 -3.42 -7.92
N PRO A 45 3.78 -3.09 -9.17
CA PRO A 45 5.13 -3.31 -9.70
C PRO A 45 6.17 -2.32 -9.14
N GLY A 46 5.78 -1.35 -8.31
CA GLY A 46 6.71 -0.39 -7.74
C GLY A 46 6.29 0.19 -6.39
N ARG A 47 7.15 1.06 -5.85
CA ARG A 47 7.03 1.70 -4.53
C ARG A 47 6.68 3.20 -4.60
N GLY A 48 6.25 3.68 -5.77
CA GLY A 48 6.00 5.11 -5.97
C GLY A 48 4.68 5.54 -5.33
N GLY A 49 4.62 6.77 -4.80
CA GLY A 49 3.40 7.29 -4.18
C GLY A 49 2.16 7.28 -5.06
N LYS A 50 2.33 7.30 -6.39
CA LYS A 50 1.23 7.14 -7.35
C LYS A 50 0.31 5.94 -7.07
N TYR A 51 0.84 4.84 -6.52
CA TYR A 51 0.05 3.64 -6.23
C TYR A 51 -0.87 3.84 -5.04
N VAL A 52 -0.39 4.53 -4.00
CA VAL A 52 -1.20 4.94 -2.85
C VAL A 52 -2.26 5.94 -3.28
N VAL A 53 -1.89 6.91 -4.11
CA VAL A 53 -2.81 7.94 -4.62
C VAL A 53 -3.92 7.32 -5.46
N GLU A 54 -3.58 6.39 -6.35
CA GLU A 54 -4.57 5.69 -7.17
C GLU A 54 -5.53 4.84 -6.32
N PHE A 55 -5.00 4.14 -5.31
CA PHE A 55 -5.81 3.28 -4.44
C PHE A 55 -6.68 4.07 -3.44
N LEU A 56 -6.11 5.10 -2.80
CA LEU A 56 -6.78 5.92 -1.78
C LEU A 56 -7.47 7.17 -2.36
N GLY A 57 -7.54 7.33 -3.69
CA GLY A 57 -8.05 8.50 -4.43
C GLY A 57 -9.30 9.19 -3.88
N HIS A 58 -10.20 8.43 -3.26
CA HIS A 58 -11.46 8.92 -2.72
C HIS A 58 -11.65 8.58 -1.24
N TRP A 59 -10.62 8.03 -0.61
CA TRP A 59 -10.65 7.66 0.79
C TRP A 59 -10.52 8.91 1.66
N GLN A 60 -11.22 8.93 2.79
CA GLN A 60 -11.20 10.04 3.73
C GLN A 60 -10.95 9.52 5.15
N GLY A 61 -10.07 10.19 5.88
CA GLY A 61 -9.76 9.91 7.28
C GLY A 61 -8.27 10.07 7.60
N ALA A 62 -7.87 9.61 8.79
CA ALA A 62 -6.47 9.64 9.21
C ALA A 62 -5.70 8.40 8.71
N LEU A 63 -4.65 8.62 7.91
CA LEU A 63 -3.73 7.60 7.45
C LEU A 63 -2.50 7.55 8.37
N MET A 64 -2.11 6.36 8.83
CA MET A 64 -0.87 6.12 9.55
C MET A 64 0.07 5.30 8.68
N VAL A 65 1.29 5.81 8.54
CA VAL A 65 2.33 5.29 7.65
C VAL A 65 3.65 5.24 8.41
N ASP A 66 4.67 4.58 7.85
CA ASP A 66 6.02 4.45 8.40
C ASP A 66 6.96 5.63 8.05
N GLU A 67 6.39 6.76 7.62
CA GLU A 67 7.09 7.95 7.08
C GLU A 67 7.89 7.72 5.78
N PHE A 68 7.67 6.61 5.06
CA PHE A 68 8.26 6.46 3.73
C PHE A 68 7.77 7.57 2.78
N ALA A 69 8.71 8.20 2.06
CA ALA A 69 8.44 9.33 1.15
C ALA A 69 7.39 9.06 0.07
N GLY A 70 7.09 7.80 -0.24
CA GLY A 70 5.97 7.45 -1.13
C GLY A 70 4.61 7.92 -0.61
N TYR A 71 4.43 8.10 0.70
CA TYR A 71 3.18 8.55 1.29
C TYR A 71 2.99 10.06 1.30
N VAL A 72 4.05 10.86 1.08
CA VAL A 72 3.95 12.33 1.00
C VAL A 72 2.96 12.76 -0.10
N ALA A 73 2.90 12.00 -1.20
CA ALA A 73 1.94 12.25 -2.27
C ALA A 73 0.46 12.05 -1.85
N ALA A 74 0.22 11.32 -0.76
CA ALA A 74 -1.11 11.09 -0.21
C ALA A 74 -1.52 12.12 0.84
N GLU A 75 -0.59 12.98 1.31
CA GLU A 75 -0.89 14.06 2.25
C GLU A 75 -1.68 15.20 1.59
N ASP A 76 -1.52 15.38 0.27
CA ASP A 76 -2.17 16.44 -0.52
C ASP A 76 -3.54 16.01 -1.11
N MET A 77 -4.10 14.88 -0.68
CA MET A 77 -5.34 14.28 -1.21
C MET A 77 -6.61 14.61 -0.43
#